data_AF-A0A2G9UUS0-F1
#
_entry.id   AF-A0A2G9UUS0-F1
#
_cell.length_a   1.000
_cell.length_b   1.000
_cell.length_c   1.000
_cell.angle_alpha   90.00
_cell.angle_beta   90.00
_cell.angle_gamma   90.00
#
_symmetry.space_group_name_H-M   'P 1'
#
loop_
_entity.id
_entity.type
_entity.pdbx_description
1 polymer ?
#
loop_
_entity_poly.entity_id
_entity_poly.type
_entity_poly.pdbx_seq_one_letter_code
_entity_poly.pdbx_strand_id
1 'polypeptide(L)'
;MVAPALRVLGNMSTGNDELTQCVVDLKTLDEIIPLSERSRSTTVVKECCWLVSNIIAGTQSQIQAVIDAGIMPFIIEVLRSGDFKCQFEASWAVANLAQGGNSKQILSLLQDNAIPALCSALKQSNVDLLNNALETLYTLLTTVSTCLPERLDEVREAVEEADGLDYLERLQESESDKVYSTAYRIISDFFSEGDQEEDQKASDGNEPVQYSF
;
A
#
# COMPACT_ATOMS: atom_id res chain seq x y z
N MET A 1 -15.94 17.87 -21.30
CA MET A 1 -15.71 18.93 -20.30
C MET A 1 -15.26 18.41 -18.93
N VAL A 2 -15.36 17.09 -18.65
CA VAL A 2 -14.99 16.51 -17.34
C VAL A 2 -13.47 16.48 -17.08
N ALA A 3 -12.68 15.99 -18.04
CA ALA A 3 -11.22 15.88 -17.86
C ALA A 3 -10.52 17.23 -17.59
N PRO A 4 -10.85 18.35 -18.27
CA PRO A 4 -10.29 19.65 -17.92
C PRO A 4 -10.63 20.14 -16.50
N ALA A 5 -11.82 19.80 -15.98
CA ALA A 5 -12.20 20.16 -14.61
C ALA A 5 -11.39 19.37 -13.58
N LEU A 6 -11.25 18.04 -13.78
CA LEU A 6 -10.38 17.19 -12.95
C LEU A 6 -8.92 17.68 -12.98
N ARG A 7 -8.43 18.11 -14.15
CA ARG A 7 -7.09 18.66 -14.31
C ARG A 7 -6.87 19.92 -13.47
N VAL A 8 -7.86 20.82 -13.44
CA VAL A 8 -7.80 22.04 -12.61
C VAL A 8 -7.77 21.69 -11.13
N LEU A 9 -8.65 20.79 -10.69
CA LEU A 9 -8.70 20.35 -9.28
C LEU A 9 -7.39 19.66 -8.88
N GLY A 10 -6.84 18.79 -9.72
CA GLY A 10 -5.57 18.13 -9.41
C GLY A 10 -4.41 19.12 -9.35
N ASN A 11 -4.37 20.11 -10.23
CA ASN A 11 -3.37 21.19 -10.13
C ASN A 11 -3.51 21.99 -8.82
N MET A 12 -4.73 22.23 -8.33
CA MET A 12 -4.93 22.85 -7.01
C MET A 12 -4.37 21.97 -5.88
N SER A 13 -4.58 20.66 -5.97
CA SER A 13 -4.09 19.68 -4.99
C SER A 13 -2.58 19.43 -5.06
N THR A 14 -1.87 19.87 -6.11
CA THR A 14 -0.39 19.85 -6.16
C THR A 14 0.28 21.03 -5.45
N GLY A 15 -0.51 22.01 -4.98
CA GLY A 15 -0.01 23.27 -4.43
C GLY A 15 0.38 23.18 -2.96
N ASN A 16 -0.57 23.45 -2.07
CA ASN A 16 -0.39 23.40 -0.62
C ASN A 16 -1.60 22.75 0.05
N ASP A 17 -1.44 22.34 1.31
CA ASP A 17 -2.47 21.60 2.04
C ASP A 17 -3.78 22.38 2.16
N GLU A 18 -3.75 23.72 2.21
CA GLU A 18 -4.95 24.56 2.27
C GLU A 18 -5.78 24.48 0.97
N LEU A 19 -5.13 24.50 -0.19
CA LEU A 19 -5.79 24.34 -1.48
C LEU A 19 -6.30 22.92 -1.68
N THR A 20 -5.54 21.92 -1.24
CA THR A 20 -6.00 20.52 -1.20
C THR A 20 -7.23 20.39 -0.32
N GLN A 21 -7.27 21.06 0.83
CA GLN A 21 -8.43 21.05 1.71
C GLN A 21 -9.65 21.72 1.05
N CYS A 22 -9.46 22.82 0.32
CA CYS A 22 -10.56 23.42 -0.46
C CYS A 22 -11.18 22.42 -1.45
N VAL A 23 -10.35 21.60 -2.12
CA VAL A 23 -10.85 20.57 -3.06
C VAL A 23 -11.65 19.49 -2.33
N VAL A 24 -11.20 19.07 -1.15
CA VAL A 24 -11.92 18.11 -0.30
C VAL A 24 -13.26 18.69 0.18
N ASP A 25 -13.26 19.94 0.63
CA ASP A 25 -14.44 20.63 1.16
C ASP A 25 -15.52 20.87 0.10
N LEU A 26 -15.14 20.94 -1.18
CA LEU A 26 -16.05 21.00 -2.33
C LEU A 26 -16.81 19.69 -2.60
N LYS A 27 -16.68 18.67 -1.76
CA LYS A 27 -17.28 17.34 -1.94
C LYS A 27 -16.84 16.65 -3.23
N THR A 28 -15.62 16.98 -3.70
CA THR A 28 -15.05 16.39 -4.90
C THR A 28 -14.89 14.88 -4.78
N LEU A 29 -14.57 14.39 -3.58
CA LEU A 29 -14.40 12.96 -3.28
C LEU A 29 -15.68 12.15 -3.56
N ASP A 30 -16.86 12.70 -3.23
CA ASP A 30 -18.16 12.04 -3.40
C ASP A 30 -18.47 11.76 -4.89
N GLU A 31 -17.88 12.51 -5.81
CA GLU A 31 -18.12 12.38 -7.25
C GLU A 31 -17.10 11.46 -7.96
N ILE A 32 -15.99 11.07 -7.31
CA ILE A 32 -14.89 10.31 -7.96
C ILE A 32 -15.39 8.99 -8.55
N ILE A 33 -16.07 8.17 -7.74
CA ILE A 33 -16.57 6.86 -8.17
C ILE A 33 -17.72 7.03 -9.18
N PRO A 34 -18.79 7.81 -8.90
CA PRO A 34 -19.89 8.01 -9.86
C PRO A 34 -19.42 8.53 -11.22
N LEU A 35 -18.44 9.44 -11.24
CA LEU A 35 -17.89 10.01 -12.45
C LEU A 35 -17.09 8.99 -13.26
N SER A 36 -16.29 8.17 -12.58
CA SER A 36 -15.51 7.10 -13.19
C SER A 36 -16.42 6.06 -13.85
N GLU A 37 -17.45 5.61 -13.13
CA GLU A 37 -18.43 4.63 -13.63
C GLU A 37 -19.29 5.16 -14.79
N ARG A 38 -19.79 6.40 -14.66
CA ARG A 38 -20.65 7.02 -15.67
C ARG A 38 -19.89 7.32 -16.96
N SER A 39 -18.63 7.74 -16.86
CA SER A 39 -17.84 8.13 -18.02
C SER A 39 -17.38 6.94 -18.87
N ARG A 40 -17.18 5.76 -18.24
CA ARG A 40 -16.59 4.56 -18.86
C ARG A 40 -15.31 4.86 -19.65
N SER A 41 -14.56 5.89 -19.24
CA SER A 41 -13.40 6.39 -19.95
C SER A 41 -12.15 6.21 -19.11
N THR A 42 -11.17 5.47 -19.63
CA THR A 42 -9.89 5.28 -18.94
C THR A 42 -9.14 6.58 -18.72
N THR A 43 -9.34 7.59 -19.57
CA THR A 43 -8.78 8.93 -19.37
C THR A 43 -9.38 9.60 -18.13
N VAL A 44 -10.69 9.45 -17.89
CA VAL A 44 -11.33 10.00 -16.69
C VAL A 44 -10.87 9.23 -15.45
N VAL A 45 -10.83 7.90 -15.49
CA VAL A 45 -10.30 7.07 -14.40
C VAL A 45 -8.87 7.47 -14.04
N LYS A 46 -8.00 7.63 -15.04
CA LYS A 46 -6.62 8.10 -14.83
C LYS A 46 -6.57 9.46 -14.13
N GLU A 47 -7.34 10.45 -14.58
CA GLU A 47 -7.37 11.78 -13.94
C GLU A 47 -7.99 11.73 -12.53
N CYS A 48 -8.95 10.85 -12.28
CA CYS A 48 -9.48 10.60 -10.93
C CYS A 48 -8.39 10.02 -10.00
N CYS A 49 -7.68 8.97 -10.44
CA CYS A 49 -6.58 8.39 -9.67
C CYS A 49 -5.46 9.41 -9.41
N TRP A 50 -5.13 10.22 -10.41
CA TRP A 50 -4.13 11.29 -10.29
C TRP A 50 -4.57 12.39 -9.30
N LEU A 51 -5.83 12.80 -9.32
CA LEU A 51 -6.35 13.75 -8.34
C LEU A 51 -6.30 13.16 -6.92
N VAL A 52 -6.74 11.91 -6.76
CA VAL A 52 -6.73 11.23 -5.46
C VAL A 52 -5.31 11.07 -4.93
N SER A 53 -4.33 10.71 -5.77
CA SER A 53 -2.94 10.58 -5.33
C SER A 53 -2.36 11.90 -4.81
N ASN A 54 -2.72 13.03 -5.42
CA ASN A 54 -2.32 14.36 -4.94
C ASN A 54 -3.00 14.73 -3.61
N ILE A 55 -4.26 14.35 -3.40
CA ILE A 55 -4.95 14.60 -2.12
C ILE A 55 -4.31 13.76 -1.00
N ILE A 56 -4.02 12.48 -1.27
CA ILE A 56 -3.37 11.58 -0.32
C ILE A 56 -1.94 12.05 0.02
N ALA A 57 -1.24 12.71 -0.90
CA ALA A 57 0.10 13.25 -0.66
C ALA A 57 0.15 14.39 0.38
N GLY A 58 -1.01 14.92 0.79
CA GLY A 58 -1.10 15.97 1.80
C GLY A 58 -1.09 15.44 3.24
N THR A 59 -1.93 16.03 4.10
CA THR A 59 -1.95 15.72 5.54
C THR A 59 -2.67 14.40 5.86
N GLN A 60 -2.41 13.83 7.04
CA GLN A 60 -3.16 12.66 7.53
C GLN A 60 -4.67 12.88 7.60
N SER A 61 -5.14 14.12 7.81
CA SER A 61 -6.57 14.43 7.76
C SER A 61 -7.14 14.32 6.35
N GLN A 62 -6.35 14.64 5.32
CA GLN A 62 -6.75 14.53 3.91
C GLN A 62 -6.72 13.08 3.46
N ILE A 63 -5.71 12.31 3.89
CA ILE A 63 -5.70 10.84 3.75
C ILE A 63 -6.96 10.25 4.36
N GLN A 64 -7.31 10.65 5.60
CA GLN A 64 -8.50 10.14 6.27
C GLN A 64 -9.78 10.48 5.49
N ALA A 65 -9.89 11.68 4.93
CA ALA A 65 -11.05 12.06 4.12
C ALA A 65 -11.25 11.15 2.89
N VAL A 66 -10.15 10.70 2.25
CA VAL A 66 -10.22 9.76 1.12
C VAL A 66 -10.65 8.37 1.57
N ILE A 67 -10.13 7.90 2.71
CA ILE A 67 -10.54 6.62 3.32
C ILE A 67 -12.03 6.65 3.69
N ASP A 68 -12.47 7.70 4.37
CA ASP A 68 -13.86 7.87 4.82
C ASP A 68 -14.85 7.99 3.65
N ALA A 69 -14.39 8.52 2.51
CA ALA A 69 -15.16 8.58 1.27
C ALA A 69 -15.26 7.21 0.54
N GLY A 70 -14.62 6.15 1.05
CA GLY A 70 -14.67 4.81 0.47
C GLY A 70 -13.95 4.68 -0.88
N ILE A 71 -12.98 5.56 -1.16
CA ILE A 71 -12.28 5.62 -2.46
C ILE A 71 -11.16 4.59 -2.57
N MET A 72 -10.56 4.17 -1.44
CA MET A 72 -9.42 3.25 -1.44
C MET A 72 -9.71 1.90 -2.12
N PRO A 73 -10.85 1.22 -1.90
CA PRO A 73 -11.23 0.03 -2.67
C PRO A 73 -11.24 0.25 -4.19
N PHE A 74 -11.71 1.41 -4.65
CA PHE A 74 -11.71 1.76 -6.06
C PHE A 74 -10.28 1.92 -6.60
N ILE A 75 -9.40 2.60 -5.86
CA ILE A 75 -7.98 2.76 -6.25
C ILE A 75 -7.28 1.40 -6.33
N ILE A 76 -7.53 0.51 -5.37
CA ILE A 76 -6.95 -0.84 -5.32
C ILE A 76 -7.43 -1.68 -6.51
N GLU A 77 -8.71 -1.58 -6.89
CA GLU A 77 -9.21 -2.27 -8.08
C GLU A 77 -8.57 -1.73 -9.36
N VAL A 78 -8.42 -0.41 -9.48
CA VAL A 78 -7.73 0.21 -10.63
C VAL A 78 -6.26 -0.23 -10.69
N LEU A 79 -5.57 -0.35 -9.55
CA LEU A 79 -4.21 -0.89 -9.50
C LEU A 79 -4.15 -2.34 -10.00
N ARG A 80 -5.15 -3.16 -9.63
CA ARG A 80 -5.20 -4.58 -9.99
C ARG A 80 -5.50 -4.81 -11.48
N SER A 81 -6.47 -4.09 -12.05
CA SER A 81 -7.04 -4.41 -13.37
C SER A 81 -7.15 -3.24 -14.35
N GLY A 82 -6.72 -2.04 -13.98
CA GLY A 82 -6.71 -0.88 -14.86
C GLY A 82 -5.74 -1.03 -16.05
N ASP A 83 -5.87 -0.16 -17.04
CA ASP A 83 -4.81 -0.03 -18.04
C ASP A 83 -3.54 0.55 -17.39
N PHE A 84 -2.39 0.37 -18.05
CA PHE A 84 -1.09 0.81 -17.51
C PHE A 84 -1.09 2.25 -16.99
N LYS A 85 -1.77 3.18 -17.69
CA LYS A 85 -1.81 4.59 -17.27
C LYS A 85 -2.61 4.77 -16.00
N CYS A 86 -3.74 4.08 -15.87
CA CYS A 86 -4.54 4.11 -14.64
C CYS A 86 -3.81 3.43 -13.48
N GLN A 87 -3.18 2.27 -13.72
CA GLN A 87 -2.39 1.55 -12.73
C GLN A 87 -1.22 2.40 -12.21
N PHE A 88 -0.55 3.13 -13.10
CA PHE A 88 0.54 4.02 -12.73
C PHE A 88 0.08 5.08 -11.72
N GLU A 89 -1.03 5.78 -12.00
CA GLU A 89 -1.57 6.79 -11.07
C GLU A 89 -2.13 6.16 -9.78
N ALA A 90 -2.76 4.99 -9.87
CA ALA A 90 -3.22 4.26 -8.69
C ALA A 90 -2.06 3.79 -7.79
N SER A 91 -0.91 3.42 -8.38
CA SER A 91 0.29 3.06 -7.64
C SER A 91 0.84 4.23 -6.82
N TRP A 92 0.77 5.45 -7.36
CA TRP A 92 1.13 6.66 -6.62
C TRP A 92 0.19 6.93 -5.46
N ALA A 93 -1.11 6.72 -5.63
CA ALA A 93 -2.09 6.89 -4.55
C ALA A 93 -1.80 5.96 -3.36
N VAL A 94 -1.55 4.66 -3.60
CA VAL A 94 -1.23 3.72 -2.52
C VAL A 94 0.14 3.99 -1.88
N ALA A 95 1.14 4.39 -2.68
CA ALA A 95 2.47 4.73 -2.17
C ALA A 95 2.45 5.99 -1.31
N ASN A 96 1.69 7.01 -1.70
CA ASN A 96 1.51 8.23 -0.90
C ASN A 96 0.82 7.92 0.43
N LEU A 97 -0.16 7.01 0.44
CA LEU A 97 -0.82 6.59 1.68
C LEU A 97 0.18 5.86 2.59
N ALA A 98 0.95 4.92 2.05
CA ALA A 98 1.97 4.21 2.81
C ALA A 98 3.03 5.16 3.41
N GLN A 99 3.43 6.20 2.67
CA GLN A 99 4.44 7.16 3.12
C GLN A 99 3.91 8.18 4.13
N GLY A 100 2.70 8.73 3.92
CA GLY A 100 2.16 9.83 4.72
C GLY A 100 1.18 9.41 5.83
N GLY A 101 0.62 8.20 5.73
CA GLY A 101 -0.39 7.68 6.63
C GLY A 101 0.17 7.26 7.99
N ASN A 102 -0.68 7.30 9.02
CA ASN A 102 -0.38 6.63 10.30
C ASN A 102 -0.68 5.13 10.22
N SER A 103 -0.25 4.36 11.24
CA SER A 103 -0.42 2.90 11.27
C SER A 103 -1.87 2.44 11.02
N LYS A 104 -2.87 3.15 11.56
CA LYS A 104 -4.28 2.77 11.35
C LYS A 104 -4.72 2.97 9.90
N GLN A 105 -4.26 4.04 9.27
CA GLN A 105 -4.56 4.35 7.87
C GLN A 105 -3.85 3.36 6.94
N ILE A 106 -2.58 3.03 7.21
CA ILE A 106 -1.84 2.02 6.44
C ILE A 106 -2.54 0.65 6.56
N LEU A 107 -2.98 0.27 7.75
CA LEU A 107 -3.70 -0.99 7.98
C LEU A 107 -5.08 -1.04 7.31
N SER A 108 -5.67 0.09 6.90
CA SER A 108 -6.92 0.07 6.13
C SER A 108 -6.71 -0.57 4.75
N LEU A 109 -5.49 -0.53 4.19
CA LEU A 109 -5.16 -1.21 2.94
C LEU A 109 -5.37 -2.73 3.02
N LEU A 110 -5.20 -3.35 4.19
CA LEU A 110 -5.52 -4.78 4.37
C LEU A 110 -7.02 -5.03 4.26
N GLN A 111 -7.83 -4.14 4.86
CA GLN A 111 -9.29 -4.27 4.83
C GLN A 111 -9.84 -4.15 3.41
N ASP A 112 -9.18 -3.32 2.60
CA ASP A 112 -9.54 -3.09 1.20
C ASP A 112 -8.91 -4.12 0.24
N ASN A 113 -8.30 -5.19 0.76
CA ASN A 113 -7.68 -6.28 -0.01
C ASN A 113 -6.57 -5.80 -0.96
N ALA A 114 -5.66 -4.95 -0.48
CA ALA A 114 -4.57 -4.40 -1.28
C ALA A 114 -3.49 -5.43 -1.67
N ILE A 115 -3.31 -6.51 -0.90
CA ILE A 115 -2.21 -7.47 -1.10
C ILE A 115 -2.20 -8.08 -2.51
N PRO A 116 -3.29 -8.69 -3.01
CA PRO A 116 -3.29 -9.24 -4.37
C PRO A 116 -3.09 -8.18 -5.46
N ALA A 117 -3.55 -6.94 -5.24
CA ALA A 117 -3.36 -5.84 -6.19
C ALA A 117 -1.88 -5.41 -6.24
N LEU A 118 -1.22 -5.32 -5.08
CA LEU A 118 0.21 -5.02 -5.00
C LEU A 118 1.04 -6.13 -5.65
N CYS A 119 0.75 -7.41 -5.37
CA CYS A 119 1.43 -8.54 -6.02
C CYS A 119 1.22 -8.53 -7.55
N SER A 120 0.02 -8.19 -8.03
CA SER A 120 -0.23 -8.00 -9.47
C SER A 120 0.60 -6.87 -10.07
N ALA A 121 0.80 -5.78 -9.33
CA ALA A 121 1.62 -4.65 -9.74
C ALA A 121 3.13 -5.02 -9.86
N LEU A 122 3.62 -5.98 -9.08
CA LEU A 122 4.99 -6.50 -9.19
C LEU A 122 5.28 -7.21 -10.52
N LYS A 123 4.26 -7.56 -11.31
CA LYS A 123 4.41 -8.16 -12.64
C LYS A 123 4.79 -7.14 -13.73
N GLN A 124 4.63 -5.84 -13.45
CA GLN A 124 4.86 -4.78 -14.42
C GLN A 124 6.37 -4.55 -14.65
N SER A 125 6.73 -3.98 -15.80
CA SER A 125 8.14 -3.67 -16.13
C SER A 125 8.55 -2.23 -15.82
N ASN A 126 7.59 -1.36 -15.48
CA ASN A 126 7.88 0.04 -15.19
C ASN A 126 8.48 0.17 -13.78
N VAL A 127 9.70 0.70 -13.71
CA VAL A 127 10.48 0.81 -12.48
C VAL A 127 9.80 1.68 -11.42
N ASP A 128 9.15 2.77 -11.79
CA ASP A 128 8.49 3.65 -10.82
C ASP A 128 7.26 2.96 -10.19
N LEU A 129 6.44 2.31 -11.01
CA LEU A 129 5.30 1.52 -10.54
C LEU A 129 5.76 0.37 -9.63
N LEU A 130 6.81 -0.35 -10.02
CA LEU A 130 7.41 -1.41 -9.21
C LEU A 130 7.89 -0.87 -7.86
N ASN A 131 8.62 0.24 -7.85
CA ASN A 131 9.08 0.87 -6.61
C ASN A 131 7.89 1.28 -5.73
N ASN A 132 6.84 1.87 -6.30
CA ASN A 132 5.64 2.25 -5.55
C ASN A 132 4.99 1.01 -4.91
N ALA A 133 4.82 -0.08 -5.66
CA ALA A 133 4.24 -1.32 -5.15
C ALA A 133 5.11 -1.97 -4.06
N LEU A 134 6.43 -2.05 -4.28
CA LEU A 134 7.39 -2.63 -3.32
C LEU A 134 7.45 -1.83 -2.02
N GLU A 135 7.58 -0.51 -2.09
CA GLU A 135 7.62 0.33 -0.89
C GLU A 135 6.29 0.26 -0.10
N THR A 136 5.17 0.22 -0.82
CA THR A 136 3.84 0.05 -0.20
C THR A 136 3.74 -1.30 0.51
N LEU A 137 4.13 -2.39 -0.16
CA LEU A 137 4.10 -3.73 0.40
C LEU A 137 5.02 -3.86 1.62
N TYR A 138 6.26 -3.34 1.54
CA TYR A 138 7.21 -3.34 2.65
C TYR A 138 6.66 -2.57 3.86
N THR A 139 6.12 -1.37 3.62
CA THR A 139 5.57 -0.52 4.70
C THR A 139 4.35 -1.18 5.35
N LEU A 140 3.50 -1.82 4.55
CA LEU A 140 2.35 -2.56 5.04
C LEU A 140 2.77 -3.74 5.91
N LEU A 141 3.68 -4.60 5.44
CA LEU A 141 4.21 -5.73 6.19
C LEU A 141 4.89 -5.29 7.50
N THR A 142 5.70 -4.22 7.45
CA THR A 142 6.33 -3.64 8.65
C THR A 142 5.28 -3.16 9.66
N THR A 143 4.24 -2.48 9.17
CA THR A 143 3.15 -1.96 10.03
C THR A 143 2.36 -3.10 10.65
N VAL A 144 2.08 -4.17 9.90
CA VAL A 144 1.42 -5.38 10.42
C VAL A 144 2.29 -6.04 11.48
N SER A 145 3.56 -6.30 11.18
CA SER A 145 4.50 -6.91 12.14
C SER A 145 4.59 -6.12 13.46
N THR A 146 4.52 -4.78 13.38
CA THR A 146 4.63 -3.91 14.56
C THR A 146 3.31 -3.76 15.32
N CYS A 147 2.18 -3.63 14.62
CA CYS A 147 0.90 -3.24 15.22
C CYS A 147 -0.09 -4.40 15.39
N LEU A 148 -0.01 -5.43 14.54
CA LEU A 148 -0.90 -6.60 14.51
C LEU A 148 -0.07 -7.87 14.20
N PRO A 149 0.92 -8.23 15.04
CA PRO A 149 1.80 -9.37 14.78
C PRO A 149 1.03 -10.68 14.63
N GLU A 150 -0.12 -10.82 15.28
CA GLU A 150 -1.00 -11.99 15.17
C GLU A 150 -1.62 -12.20 13.78
N ARG A 151 -1.60 -11.17 12.93
CA ARG A 151 -2.07 -11.22 11.54
C ARG A 151 -0.93 -11.31 10.52
N LEU A 152 0.32 -11.31 10.97
CA LEU A 152 1.46 -11.33 10.04
C LEU A 152 1.46 -12.58 9.18
N ASP A 153 1.17 -13.75 9.77
CA ASP A 153 1.15 -15.02 9.03
C ASP A 153 0.00 -15.06 8.01
N GLU A 154 -1.18 -14.54 8.35
CA GLU A 154 -2.31 -14.36 7.40
C GLU A 154 -1.89 -13.49 6.21
N VAL A 155 -1.15 -12.41 6.46
CA VAL A 155 -0.69 -11.51 5.39
C VAL A 155 0.42 -12.13 4.54
N ARG A 156 1.32 -12.92 5.15
CA ARG A 156 2.36 -13.69 4.43
C ARG A 156 1.72 -14.71 3.51
N GLU A 157 0.79 -15.51 4.02
CA GLU A 157 0.01 -16.47 3.23
C GLU A 157 -0.70 -15.76 2.06
N ALA A 158 -1.33 -14.61 2.31
CA ALA A 158 -1.98 -13.84 1.24
C ALA A 158 -1.00 -13.32 0.16
N VAL A 159 0.25 -13.01 0.53
CA VAL A 159 1.30 -12.65 -0.44
C VAL A 159 1.70 -13.86 -1.26
N GLU A 160 1.87 -15.02 -0.64
CA GLU A 160 2.21 -16.28 -1.32
C GLU A 160 1.10 -16.76 -2.26
N GLU A 161 -0.16 -16.73 -1.82
CA GLU A 161 -1.34 -17.09 -2.64
C GLU A 161 -1.50 -16.18 -3.87
N ALA A 162 -0.98 -14.96 -3.81
CA ALA A 162 -0.99 -14.01 -4.92
C ALA A 162 0.24 -14.11 -5.85
N ASP A 163 1.02 -15.20 -5.74
CA ASP A 163 2.33 -15.42 -6.37
C ASP A 163 3.35 -14.29 -6.05
N GLY A 164 3.14 -13.55 -4.97
CA GLY A 164 3.93 -12.37 -4.62
C GLY A 164 5.39 -12.70 -4.35
N LEU A 165 5.64 -13.82 -3.66
CA LEU A 165 6.99 -14.29 -3.34
C LEU A 165 7.79 -14.61 -4.61
N ASP A 166 7.19 -15.33 -5.56
CA ASP A 166 7.82 -15.63 -6.86
C ASP A 166 8.20 -14.34 -7.63
N TYR A 167 7.35 -13.31 -7.60
CA TYR A 167 7.69 -12.03 -8.22
C TYR A 167 8.81 -11.31 -7.47
N LEU A 168 8.80 -11.32 -6.14
CA LEU A 168 9.86 -10.70 -5.34
C LEU A 168 11.22 -11.35 -5.61
N GLU A 169 11.28 -12.68 -5.70
CA GLU A 169 12.51 -13.41 -6.05
C GLU A 169 13.02 -13.02 -7.43
N ARG A 170 12.14 -12.97 -8.43
CA ARG A 170 12.50 -12.54 -9.80
C ARG A 170 13.00 -11.09 -9.84
N LEU A 171 12.45 -10.21 -9.02
CA LEU A 171 12.88 -8.81 -8.93
C LEU A 171 14.29 -8.66 -8.33
N GLN A 172 14.85 -9.70 -7.72
CA GLN A 172 16.26 -9.72 -7.32
C GLN A 172 17.24 -9.82 -8.50
N GLU A 173 16.75 -10.02 -9.73
CA GLU A 173 17.55 -9.95 -10.96
C GLU A 173 17.41 -8.60 -11.69
N SER A 174 16.67 -7.65 -11.11
CA SER A 174 16.42 -6.34 -11.71
C SER A 174 17.70 -5.51 -11.85
N GLU A 175 17.84 -4.81 -12.98
CA GLU A 175 18.91 -3.83 -13.20
C GLU A 175 18.78 -2.58 -12.32
N SER A 176 17.61 -2.34 -11.73
CA SER A 176 17.39 -1.22 -10.81
C SER A 176 17.79 -1.60 -9.39
N ASP A 177 18.87 -0.99 -8.88
CA ASP A 177 19.37 -1.19 -7.52
C ASP A 177 18.28 -1.01 -6.45
N LYS A 178 17.37 -0.04 -6.65
CA LYS A 178 16.26 0.21 -5.71
C LYS A 178 15.25 -0.94 -5.72
N VAL A 179 14.83 -1.40 -6.89
CA VAL A 179 13.91 -2.53 -7.02
C VAL A 179 14.53 -3.78 -6.41
N TYR A 180 15.79 -4.07 -6.76
CA TYR A 180 16.56 -5.17 -6.21
C TYR A 180 16.61 -5.14 -4.67
N SER A 181 17.09 -4.02 -4.11
CA SER A 181 17.32 -3.90 -2.67
C SER A 181 16.02 -3.93 -1.87
N THR A 182 14.94 -3.32 -2.35
CA THR A 182 13.65 -3.37 -1.66
C THR A 182 13.03 -4.78 -1.73
N ALA A 183 13.11 -5.47 -2.88
CA ALA A 183 12.63 -6.85 -3.00
C ALA A 183 13.42 -7.82 -2.10
N TYR A 184 14.75 -7.71 -2.08
CA TYR A 184 15.61 -8.46 -1.17
C TYR A 184 15.24 -8.21 0.30
N ARG A 185 15.04 -6.94 0.68
CA ARG A 185 14.67 -6.56 2.05
C ARG A 185 13.33 -7.16 2.46
N ILE A 186 12.31 -7.14 1.60
CA ILE A 186 11.02 -7.77 1.90
C ILE A 186 11.20 -9.27 2.16
N ILE A 187 11.95 -9.98 1.32
CA ILE A 187 12.19 -11.42 1.50
C ILE A 187 12.95 -11.68 2.81
N SER A 188 14.04 -10.95 3.04
CA SER A 188 14.90 -11.14 4.22
C SER A 188 14.21 -10.79 5.54
N ASP A 189 13.32 -9.81 5.56
CA ASP A 189 12.70 -9.36 6.81
C ASP A 189 11.43 -10.15 7.14
N PHE A 190 10.74 -10.68 6.12
CA PHE A 190 9.41 -11.27 6.30
C PHE A 190 9.28 -12.73 5.86
N PHE A 191 10.10 -13.26 4.96
CA PHE A 191 9.89 -14.57 4.33
C PHE A 191 11.08 -15.54 4.42
N SER A 192 12.28 -15.09 4.82
CA SER A 192 13.39 -16.02 5.05
C SER A 192 13.14 -16.85 6.32
N GLU A 193 13.17 -18.18 6.20
CA GLU A 193 13.13 -19.10 7.34
C GLU A 193 14.36 -18.90 8.23
N GLY A 194 14.17 -18.18 9.34
CA GLY A 194 15.16 -17.97 10.39
C GLY A 194 14.60 -17.04 11.46
N ASP A 195 14.41 -17.57 12.66
CA ASP A 195 13.95 -16.90 13.91
C ASP A 195 12.44 -16.87 14.20
N GLN A 196 11.68 -17.90 13.80
CA GLN A 196 10.46 -18.27 14.51
C GLN A 196 10.38 -19.77 14.88
N GLU A 197 11.50 -20.41 15.22
CA GLU A 197 11.44 -21.64 16.02
C GLU A 197 12.57 -21.66 17.08
N GLU A 198 12.16 -21.94 18.32
CA GLU A 198 12.99 -22.29 19.48
C GLU A 198 13.76 -21.19 20.24
N ASP A 199 13.03 -20.32 20.95
CA ASP A 199 13.44 -20.02 22.34
C ASP A 199 12.54 -20.82 23.29
N GLN A 200 12.90 -22.10 23.41
CA GLN A 200 12.36 -22.99 24.42
C GLN A 200 12.59 -22.38 25.80
N LYS A 201 11.51 -22.36 26.58
CA LYS A 201 11.50 -22.35 28.03
C LYS A 201 12.64 -23.22 28.59
N ALA A 202 13.73 -22.59 29.00
CA ALA A 202 14.77 -23.21 29.82
C ALA A 202 15.25 -22.22 30.90
N SER A 203 14.31 -21.75 31.72
CA SER A 203 14.54 -21.29 33.08
C SER A 203 13.25 -21.59 33.86
N ASP A 204 13.22 -22.09 35.08
CA ASP A 204 14.23 -22.31 36.09
C ASP A 204 13.60 -23.36 37.02
N GLY A 205 14.18 -24.56 37.07
CA GLY A 205 13.72 -25.69 37.87
C GLY A 205 14.78 -26.10 38.87
N ASN A 206 15.38 -25.12 39.54
CA ASN A 206 16.40 -25.34 40.56
C ASN A 206 15.74 -25.97 41.80
N GLU A 207 15.77 -27.30 41.92
CA GLU A 207 15.46 -27.99 43.17
C GLU A 207 16.48 -27.59 44.25
N PRO A 208 16.05 -27.14 45.44
CA PRO A 208 16.99 -26.92 46.53
C PRO A 208 17.39 -28.26 47.13
N VAL A 209 18.67 -28.60 46.97
CA VAL A 209 19.35 -29.67 47.71
C VAL A 209 19.35 -29.30 49.20
N GLN A 210 18.55 -29.98 50.02
CA GLN A 210 18.66 -29.94 51.48
C GLN A 210 19.75 -30.91 51.95
N TYR A 211 20.80 -30.39 52.58
CA TYR A 211 21.74 -31.18 53.38
C TYR A 211 21.36 -31.13 54.87
N SER A 212 21.12 -32.33 55.40
CA SER A 212 21.24 -32.93 56.75
C SER A 212 21.40 -32.07 58.02
N PHE A 213 20.64 -32.46 59.06
CA PHE A 213 21.15 -33.12 60.27
C PHE A 213 20.14 -34.18 60.76
#